data_AF-Q16ZW9-F1
#
_entry.id   AF-Q16ZW9-F1
#
_cell.length_a   1.000
_cell.length_b   1.000
_cell.length_c   1.000
_cell.angle_alpha   90.00
_cell.angle_beta   90.00
_cell.angle_gamma   90.00
#
_symmetry.space_group_name_H-M   'P 1'
#
loop_
_entity.id
_entity.type
_entity.pdbx_description
1 polymer ?
#
loop_
_entity_poly.entity_id
_entity_poly.type
_entity_poly.pdbx_seq_one_letter_code
_entity_poly.pdbx_strand_id
1 'polypeptide(L)'
;MALVRSFQMLFPLAMPKSCMHTLTTGSNFLNMALAKTASATPAGGAWSTLSARTVVRNQFPRARETKRVRVHGWWKRLSTPEGRRTLMRRILKGRHVLSH
;
A
#
# COMPACT_ATOMS: atom_id res chain seq x y z
N MET A 1 -31.22 -35.50 -21.99
CA MET A 1 -30.76 -34.98 -20.68
C MET A 1 -29.37 -34.40 -20.86
N ALA A 2 -29.30 -33.21 -21.43
CA ALA A 2 -28.05 -32.52 -21.75
C ALA A 2 -27.95 -31.28 -20.86
N LEU A 3 -26.76 -31.02 -20.29
CA LEU A 3 -26.08 -29.73 -20.45
C LEU A 3 -24.75 -29.72 -19.69
N VAL A 4 -23.70 -29.80 -20.50
CA VAL A 4 -22.33 -29.41 -20.21
C VAL A 4 -22.35 -27.94 -19.76
N ARG A 5 -21.91 -27.66 -18.53
CA ARG A 5 -21.70 -26.30 -18.03
C ARG A 5 -20.39 -25.75 -18.61
N SER A 6 -20.50 -25.17 -19.79
CA SER A 6 -19.47 -24.35 -20.43
C SER A 6 -19.16 -23.14 -19.55
N PHE A 7 -17.89 -23.04 -19.15
CA PHE A 7 -17.28 -21.83 -18.59
C PHE A 7 -17.15 -20.82 -19.74
N GLN A 8 -18.16 -19.97 -19.92
CA GLN A 8 -18.09 -18.84 -20.84
C GLN A 8 -17.67 -17.61 -20.03
N MET A 9 -16.38 -17.29 -20.13
CA MET A 9 -15.78 -16.05 -19.63
C MET A 9 -16.36 -14.87 -20.41
N LEU A 10 -17.38 -14.21 -19.86
CA LEU A 10 -17.87 -12.93 -20.37
C LEU A 10 -17.25 -11.81 -19.53
N PHE A 11 -16.19 -11.20 -20.06
CA PHE A 11 -15.67 -9.92 -19.57
C PHE A 11 -16.70 -8.81 -19.86
N PRO A 12 -17.14 -8.02 -18.88
CA PRO A 12 -17.77 -6.74 -19.18
C PRO A 12 -16.69 -5.64 -19.21
N LEU A 13 -16.44 -5.15 -20.43
CA LEU A 13 -15.88 -3.82 -20.69
C LEU A 13 -16.90 -2.78 -20.21
N ALA A 14 -16.67 -2.16 -19.05
CA ALA A 14 -17.40 -0.97 -18.64
C ALA A 14 -16.49 -0.08 -17.78
N MET A 15 -15.88 0.92 -18.41
CA MET A 15 -15.20 2.02 -17.72
C MET A 15 -16.25 3.02 -17.22
N PRO A 16 -16.25 3.42 -15.93
CA PRO A 16 -17.06 4.54 -15.50
C PRO A 16 -16.40 5.87 -15.87
N LYS A 17 -17.13 6.64 -16.69
CA LYS A 17 -16.97 8.09 -16.84
C LYS A 17 -17.51 8.75 -15.56
N SER A 18 -16.66 9.42 -14.81
CA SER A 18 -17.06 10.47 -13.88
C SER A 18 -16.16 11.67 -14.14
N CYS A 19 -16.56 12.57 -15.03
CA CYS A 19 -17.50 13.69 -14.82
C CYS A 19 -16.89 14.78 -13.91
N MET A 20 -16.72 15.94 -14.55
CA MET A 20 -16.37 17.23 -13.96
C MET A 20 -17.09 17.48 -12.63
N HIS A 21 -16.35 18.01 -11.65
CA HIS A 21 -16.94 18.81 -10.59
C HIS A 21 -16.35 20.23 -10.66
N THR A 22 -17.23 21.12 -11.11
CA THR A 22 -17.37 22.57 -10.90
C THR A 22 -16.20 23.32 -10.25
N LEU A 23 -15.56 24.20 -11.03
CA LEU A 23 -14.85 25.38 -10.52
C LEU A 23 -15.89 26.37 -10.01
N THR A 24 -15.98 26.57 -8.70
CA THR A 24 -16.71 27.68 -8.10
C THR A 24 -15.88 28.24 -6.95
N THR A 25 -15.37 29.45 -7.18
CA THR A 25 -15.06 30.52 -6.23
C THR A 25 -14.86 30.14 -4.77
N GLY A 26 -13.59 30.07 -4.37
CA GLY A 26 -13.14 30.13 -2.98
C GLY A 26 -11.87 30.97 -2.91
N SER A 27 -12.08 32.25 -2.59
CA SER A 27 -11.09 33.32 -2.38
C SER A 27 -9.74 32.87 -1.80
N ASN A 28 -8.67 33.20 -2.53
CA ASN A 28 -7.43 33.84 -2.07
C ASN A 28 -7.12 33.75 -0.55
N PHE A 29 -6.82 32.56 -0.02
CA PHE A 29 -6.24 32.42 1.32
C PHE A 29 -4.72 32.18 1.32
N LEU A 30 -4.10 32.01 0.14
CA LEU A 30 -2.68 31.65 0.04
C LEU A 30 -1.70 32.84 -0.05
N ASN A 31 -2.19 34.09 -0.13
CA ASN A 31 -1.30 35.25 -0.32
C ASN A 31 -1.07 36.13 0.93
N MET A 32 -1.49 35.70 2.13
CA MET A 32 -1.21 36.45 3.37
C MET A 32 0.01 35.91 4.14
N ALA A 33 0.41 34.66 3.93
CA ALA A 33 1.40 33.98 4.77
C ALA A 33 2.85 34.07 4.26
N LEU A 34 3.14 34.81 3.18
CA LEU A 34 4.51 34.94 2.64
C LEU A 34 5.21 36.26 3.02
N ALA A 35 4.49 37.22 3.61
CA ALA A 35 5.04 38.56 3.87
C ALA A 35 5.63 38.76 5.29
N LYS A 36 5.62 37.75 6.17
CA LYS A 36 5.95 37.93 7.60
C LYS A 36 7.06 37.00 8.14
N THR A 37 8.04 36.64 7.33
CA THR A 37 9.26 35.97 7.83
C THR A 37 10.48 36.33 6.98
N ALA A 38 10.82 37.62 6.91
CA ALA A 38 12.02 38.10 6.20
C ALA A 38 13.09 38.63 7.18
N SER A 39 13.28 38.03 8.35
CA SER A 39 14.29 38.54 9.30
C SER A 39 15.05 37.52 10.16
N ALA A 40 14.94 36.21 9.93
CA ALA A 40 15.91 35.25 10.48
C ALA A 40 15.78 33.91 9.75
N THR A 41 16.65 33.68 8.76
CA THR A 41 16.88 32.31 8.28
C THR A 41 17.83 31.66 9.29
N PRO A 42 17.39 30.72 10.14
CA PRO A 42 18.33 30.01 11.01
C PRO A 42 19.32 29.26 10.12
N ALA A 43 20.62 29.34 10.45
CA ALA A 43 21.65 28.57 9.78
C ALA A 43 21.29 27.08 9.85
N GLY A 44 20.91 26.49 8.71
CA GLY A 44 20.34 25.14 8.62
C GLY A 44 18.94 25.06 7.98
N GLY A 45 18.26 26.19 7.76
CA GLY A 45 16.96 26.24 7.08
C GLY A 45 15.90 25.33 7.75
N ALA A 46 14.96 24.82 6.94
CA ALA A 46 13.92 23.88 7.39
C ALA A 46 14.45 22.54 7.95
N TRP A 47 15.76 22.27 7.88
CA TRP A 47 16.37 21.06 8.44
C TRP A 47 16.60 21.14 9.95
N SER A 48 16.70 22.35 10.51
CA SER A 48 16.84 22.58 11.95
C SER A 48 15.59 22.15 12.76
N THR A 49 14.41 22.14 12.14
CA THR A 49 13.14 21.74 12.80
C THR A 49 12.86 20.23 12.70
N LEU A 50 13.66 19.44 11.98
CA LEU A 50 13.45 17.99 11.85
C LEU A 50 13.66 17.24 13.18
N SER A 51 14.44 17.81 14.10
CA SER A 51 14.64 17.30 15.46
C SER A 51 13.50 17.65 16.41
N ALA A 52 12.58 18.55 16.02
CA ALA A 52 11.36 18.87 16.78
C ALA A 52 10.23 17.85 16.53
N ARG A 53 10.48 16.76 15.79
CA ARG A 53 9.52 15.67 15.62
C ARG A 53 9.40 14.88 16.93
N THR A 54 8.39 15.21 17.72
CA THR A 54 8.02 14.52 18.96
C THR A 54 7.50 13.09 18.75
N VAL A 55 7.05 12.75 17.53
CA VAL A 55 6.54 11.41 17.22
C VAL A 55 7.61 10.60 16.49
N VAL A 56 8.29 9.73 17.24
CA VAL A 56 9.19 8.71 16.67
C VAL A 56 8.34 7.55 16.17
N ARG A 57 8.47 7.18 14.89
CA ARG A 57 7.83 5.97 14.32
C ARG A 57 8.58 4.72 14.81
N ASN A 58 8.36 4.35 16.07
CA ASN A 58 8.97 3.16 16.71
C ASN A 58 7.99 1.99 16.87
N GLN A 59 6.73 2.11 16.43
CA GLN A 59 5.81 0.98 16.41
C GLN A 59 6.16 0.01 15.28
N PHE A 60 6.97 -0.99 15.61
CA PHE A 60 7.04 -2.21 14.83
C PHE A 60 5.65 -2.86 14.74
N PRO A 61 5.33 -3.56 13.64
CA PRO A 61 4.10 -4.32 13.54
C PRO A 61 3.96 -5.26 14.74
N ARG A 62 2.83 -5.17 15.45
CA ARG A 62 2.55 -6.10 16.55
C ARG A 62 2.34 -7.52 15.99
N ALA A 63 2.92 -8.50 16.67
CA ALA A 63 2.77 -9.90 16.29
C ALA A 63 1.30 -10.33 16.41
N ARG A 64 0.78 -10.96 15.35
CA ARG A 64 -0.56 -11.56 15.34
C ARG A 64 -0.53 -12.87 14.57
N GLU A 65 -0.65 -13.97 15.31
CA GLU A 65 -0.47 -15.31 14.76
C GLU A 65 -1.50 -15.67 13.69
N THR A 66 -2.77 -15.30 13.92
CA THR A 66 -3.84 -15.49 12.95
C THR A 66 -3.54 -14.81 11.61
N LYS A 67 -2.94 -13.62 11.63
CA LYS A 67 -2.57 -12.89 10.41
C LYS A 67 -1.37 -13.56 9.75
N ARG A 68 -0.37 -14.00 10.54
CA ARG A 68 0.83 -14.69 10.05
C ARG A 68 0.46 -15.92 9.22
N VAL A 69 -0.36 -16.81 9.78
CA VAL A 69 -0.79 -18.06 9.12
C VAL A 69 -1.72 -17.76 7.93
N ARG A 70 -2.69 -16.85 8.08
CA ARG A 70 -3.65 -16.57 7.00
C ARG A 70 -3.01 -15.93 5.77
N VAL A 71 -2.04 -15.05 5.95
CA VAL A 71 -1.41 -14.29 4.86
C VAL A 71 -0.19 -15.03 4.29
N HIS A 72 0.60 -15.68 5.15
CA HIS A 72 1.88 -16.25 4.75
C HIS A 72 2.00 -17.78 4.93
N GLY A 73 0.94 -18.42 5.41
CA GLY A 73 0.93 -19.85 5.68
C GLY A 73 0.90 -20.72 4.42
N TRP A 74 1.11 -22.01 4.65
CA TRP A 74 1.21 -23.04 3.61
C TRP A 74 0.06 -23.02 2.61
N TRP A 75 -1.19 -23.11 3.12
CA TRP A 75 -2.39 -23.14 2.28
C TRP A 75 -2.53 -21.91 1.40
N LYS A 76 -2.16 -20.73 1.92
CA LYS A 76 -2.19 -19.49 1.15
C LYS A 76 -1.15 -19.47 0.03
N ARG A 77 0.00 -20.14 0.22
CA ARG A 77 1.01 -20.31 -0.82
C ARG A 77 0.59 -21.32 -1.87
N LEU A 78 -0.13 -22.37 -1.51
CA LEU A 78 -0.66 -23.35 -2.48
C LEU A 78 -1.78 -22.80 -3.36
N SER A 79 -2.58 -21.86 -2.84
CA SER A 79 -3.75 -21.34 -3.57
C SER A 79 -3.39 -20.58 -4.86
N THR A 80 -2.17 -20.03 -4.97
CA THR A 80 -1.74 -19.27 -6.16
C THR A 80 -0.63 -20.01 -6.91
N PRO A 81 -0.55 -19.87 -8.25
CA PRO A 81 0.55 -20.46 -9.03
C PRO A 81 1.92 -19.89 -8.60
N GLU A 82 2.01 -18.58 -8.33
CA GLU A 82 3.25 -17.93 -7.88
C GLU A 82 3.68 -18.37 -6.48
N GLY A 83 2.73 -18.64 -5.60
CA GLY A 83 3.02 -19.18 -4.27
C GLY A 83 3.64 -20.57 -4.36
N ARG A 84 3.10 -21.45 -5.23
CA ARG A 84 3.67 -22.78 -5.52
C ARG A 84 5.10 -22.68 -6.09
N ARG A 85 5.34 -21.79 -7.06
CA ARG A 85 6.69 -21.53 -7.61
C ARG A 85 7.68 -21.07 -6.53
N THR A 86 7.21 -20.28 -5.56
CA THR A 86 8.04 -19.84 -4.44
C THR A 86 8.42 -20.99 -3.51
N LEU A 87 7.48 -21.90 -3.23
CA LEU A 87 7.76 -23.11 -2.45
C LEU A 87 8.79 -24.00 -3.16
N MET A 88 8.63 -24.22 -4.47
CA MET A 88 9.60 -24.98 -5.30
C MET A 88 11.01 -24.39 -5.19
N ARG A 89 11.16 -23.06 -5.30
CA ARG A 89 12.46 -22.37 -5.13
C ARG A 89 13.05 -22.55 -3.73
N ARG A 90 12.23 -22.57 -2.68
CA ARG A 90 12.69 -22.78 -1.30
C ARG A 90 13.16 -24.22 -1.07
N ILE A 91 12.48 -25.20 -1.66
CA ILE A 91 12.88 -26.62 -1.62
C ILE A 91 14.20 -26.81 -2.36
N LEU A 92 14.33 -26.24 -3.57
CA LEU A 92 15.57 -26.32 -4.35
C LEU A 92 16.76 -25.69 -3.62
N LYS A 93 16.53 -24.62 -2.86
CA LYS A 93 17.55 -24.00 -2.01
C LYS A 93 17.85 -24.80 -0.73
N GLY A 94 17.07 -25.84 -0.41
CA GLY A 94 17.24 -26.64 0.81
C GLY A 94 16.85 -25.90 2.09
N ARG A 95 15.85 -25.02 2.06
CA ARG A 95 15.38 -24.32 3.27
C ARG A 95 14.62 -25.29 4.19
N HIS A 96 14.99 -25.34 5.47
CA HIS A 96 14.30 -26.15 6.48
C HIS A 96 12.83 -25.77 6.66
N VAL A 97 12.53 -24.47 6.76
CA VAL A 97 11.14 -23.97 6.85
C VAL A 97 10.71 -23.41 5.50
N LEU A 98 9.59 -23.88 4.96
CA LEU A 98 9.10 -23.53 3.61
C LEU A 98 8.00 -22.45 3.60
N SER A 99 7.17 -22.39 4.63
CA SER A 99 6.16 -21.35 4.82
C SER A 99 6.01 -21.05 6.31
N HIS A 100 5.23 -20.02 6.61
CA HIS A 100 4.83 -19.74 7.98
C HIS A 100 3.86 -20.79 8.52
#